data_AF-A0A917VK45-F1
#
_entry.id   AF-A0A917VK45-F1
#
_cell.length_a   1.000
_cell.length_b   1.000
_cell.length_c   1.000
_cell.angle_alpha   90.00
_cell.angle_beta   90.00
_cell.angle_gamma   90.00
#
_symmetry.space_group_name_H-M   'P 1'
#
loop_
_entity.id
_entity.type
_entity.pdbx_description
1 polymer ?
#
loop_
_entity_poly.entity_id
_entity_poly.type
_entity_poly.pdbx_seq_one_letter_code
_entity_poly.pdbx_strand_id
1 'polypeptide(L)'
;MGDILPGLVVPSTDGTALEPYTGPDADRLTVGGELNKVAANIATGRNMAGVHWRTDYTEAVRLGEEVAMGVLHEAKEAALKDAVFTLSRFDGTTMTV
;
A
#
# COMPACT_ATOMS: atom_id res chain seq x y z
N MET A 1 -14.34 -5.58 -1.39
CA MET A 1 -14.32 -4.51 -0.38
C MET A 1 -13.45 -5.03 0.74
N GLY A 2 -12.27 -4.43 0.97
CA GLY A 2 -11.30 -4.97 1.93
C GLY A 2 -11.72 -4.72 3.39
N ASP A 3 -11.13 -5.45 4.32
CA ASP A 3 -11.40 -5.31 5.74
C ASP A 3 -11.00 -3.91 6.24
N ILE A 4 -11.89 -3.29 7.00
CA ILE A 4 -11.64 -2.01 7.69
C ILE A 4 -10.73 -2.27 8.88
N LEU A 5 -9.70 -1.43 9.02
CA LEU A 5 -8.73 -1.57 10.09
C LEU A 5 -9.30 -1.11 11.44
N PRO A 6 -9.22 -1.94 12.50
CA PRO A 6 -9.59 -1.52 13.84
C PRO A 6 -8.46 -0.70 14.49
N GLY A 7 -8.80 0.08 15.51
CA GLY A 7 -7.80 0.75 16.36
C GLY A 7 -6.95 1.80 15.65
N LEU A 8 -7.55 2.55 14.73
CA LEU A 8 -6.88 3.62 13.98
C LEU A 8 -6.37 4.71 14.94
N VAL A 9 -5.13 5.14 14.70
CA VAL A 9 -4.45 6.16 15.51
C VAL A 9 -3.73 7.17 14.63
N VAL A 10 -3.47 8.34 15.19
CA VAL A 10 -2.69 9.43 14.59
C VAL A 10 -1.74 10.00 15.65
N PRO A 11 -0.53 10.47 15.28
CA PRO A 11 0.35 11.14 16.24
C PRO A 11 -0.30 12.41 16.79
N SER A 12 -0.06 12.70 18.07
CA SER A 12 -0.37 13.99 18.68
C SER A 12 0.36 15.13 17.97
N THR A 13 -0.11 16.37 18.13
CA THR A 13 0.45 17.54 17.43
C THR A 13 1.94 17.78 17.76
N ASP A 14 2.37 17.42 18.96
CA ASP A 14 3.78 17.49 19.41
C ASP A 14 4.59 16.22 19.07
N GLY A 15 3.95 15.18 18.52
CA GLY A 15 4.59 13.92 18.12
C GLY A 15 5.02 13.01 19.27
N THR A 16 4.49 13.19 20.48
CA THR A 16 4.92 12.43 21.68
C THR A 16 3.97 11.30 22.08
N ALA A 17 2.74 11.27 21.54
CA ALA A 17 1.73 10.27 21.85
C ALA A 17 0.95 9.83 20.59
N LEU A 18 0.19 8.74 20.74
CA LEU A 18 -0.79 8.29 19.75
C LEU A 18 -2.19 8.62 20.26
N GLU A 19 -2.99 9.26 19.42
CA GLU A 19 -4.38 9.63 19.69
C GLU A 19 -5.32 8.80 18.80
N PRO A 20 -6.53 8.46 19.27
CA PRO A 20 -7.53 7.79 18.44
C PRO A 20 -7.84 8.62 17.19
N TYR A 21 -7.79 7.99 16.02
CA TYR A 21 -8.17 8.64 14.78
C TYR A 21 -9.69 8.63 14.61
N THR A 22 -10.31 9.81 14.61
CA THR A 22 -11.76 9.99 14.47
C THR A 22 -12.13 10.77 13.20
N GLY A 23 -11.32 10.64 12.15
CA GLY A 23 -11.58 11.30 10.86
C GLY A 23 -12.87 10.82 10.20
N PRO A 24 -13.46 11.62 9.29
CA PRO A 24 -14.72 11.29 8.61
C PRO A 24 -14.62 10.07 7.68
N ASP A 25 -13.41 9.61 7.38
CA ASP A 25 -13.09 8.44 6.56
C ASP A 25 -12.56 7.25 7.38
N ALA A 26 -12.62 7.31 8.72
CA ALA A 26 -12.15 6.23 9.59
C ALA A 26 -12.85 4.88 9.30
N ASP A 27 -14.11 4.91 8.88
CA ASP A 27 -14.89 3.72 8.48
C ASP A 27 -14.55 3.20 7.07
N ARG A 28 -13.60 3.84 6.39
CA ARG A 28 -13.18 3.53 5.01
C ARG A 28 -11.69 3.22 4.87
N LEU A 29 -10.92 3.29 5.97
CA LEU A 29 -9.50 2.92 5.97
C LEU A 29 -9.37 1.39 5.95
N THR A 30 -9.12 0.85 4.76
CA THR A 30 -8.92 -0.59 4.55
C THR A 30 -7.45 -0.97 4.70
N VAL A 31 -7.19 -2.26 4.96
CA VAL A 31 -5.82 -2.81 4.94
C VAL A 31 -5.07 -2.44 3.65
N GLY A 32 -5.69 -2.67 2.48
CA GLY A 32 -5.07 -2.34 1.19
C GLY A 32 -4.82 -0.84 1.00
N GLY A 33 -5.75 0.00 1.45
CA GLY A 33 -5.59 1.45 1.42
C GLY A 33 -4.42 1.94 2.28
N GLU A 34 -4.27 1.41 3.49
CA GLU A 34 -3.17 1.78 4.38
C GLU A 34 -1.81 1.22 3.92
N LEU A 35 -1.78 0.03 3.31
CA LEU A 35 -0.56 -0.48 2.66
C LEU A 35 -0.13 0.41 1.49
N ASN A 36 -1.08 0.83 0.64
CA ASN A 36 -0.82 1.78 -0.44
C ASN A 36 -0.37 3.15 0.11
N LYS A 37 -0.94 3.59 1.24
CA LYS A 37 -0.54 4.82 1.93
C LYS A 37 0.90 4.74 2.43
N VAL A 38 1.32 3.63 3.02
CA VAL A 38 2.72 3.45 3.47
C VAL A 38 3.70 3.47 2.29
N ALA A 39 3.38 2.81 1.18
CA ALA A 39 4.19 2.88 -0.04
C ALA A 39 4.35 4.34 -0.52
N ALA A 40 3.25 5.11 -0.53
CA ALA A 40 3.26 6.52 -0.88
C ALA A 40 4.05 7.40 0.10
N ASN A 41 3.93 7.14 1.41
CA ASN A 41 4.61 7.91 2.45
C ASN A 41 6.14 7.79 2.33
N ILE A 42 6.65 6.57 2.16
CA ILE A 42 8.10 6.33 2.02
C ILE A 42 8.65 7.02 0.76
N ALA A 43 7.97 6.87 -0.38
CA ALA A 43 8.42 7.47 -1.62
C ALA A 43 8.29 9.01 -1.59
N THR A 44 7.18 9.53 -1.10
CA THR A 44 6.96 10.99 -1.01
C THR A 44 7.89 11.64 0.01
N GLY A 45 8.30 10.94 1.06
CA GLY A 45 9.33 11.41 1.98
C GLY A 45 10.65 11.77 1.27
N ARG A 46 10.98 11.08 0.16
CA ARG A 46 12.13 11.45 -0.67
C ARG A 46 11.91 12.72 -1.49
N ASN A 47 10.69 12.97 -1.92
CA ASN A 47 10.32 14.25 -2.55
C ASN A 47 10.42 15.40 -1.54
N MET A 48 9.92 15.18 -0.32
CA MET A 48 10.03 16.14 0.79
C MET A 48 11.50 16.43 1.14
N ALA A 49 12.39 15.44 1.02
CA ALA A 49 13.83 15.63 1.18
C ALA A 49 14.52 16.33 -0.02
N GLY A 50 13.80 16.60 -1.11
CA GLY A 50 14.32 17.32 -2.28
C GLY A 50 15.20 16.47 -3.20
N VAL A 51 15.12 15.13 -3.14
CA VAL A 51 16.00 14.23 -3.91
C VAL A 51 15.26 13.42 -4.98
N HIS A 52 13.94 13.54 -5.07
CA HIS A 52 13.11 12.87 -6.06
C HIS A 52 11.93 13.76 -6.49
N TRP A 53 11.37 13.44 -7.66
CA TRP A 53 10.15 14.06 -8.18
C TRP A 53 8.94 13.14 -7.98
N ARG A 54 7.73 13.72 -8.04
CA ARG A 54 6.49 12.96 -7.97
C ARG A 54 6.45 11.81 -8.99
N THR A 55 6.96 12.06 -10.20
CA THR A 55 7.04 11.07 -11.28
C THR A 55 7.89 9.86 -10.91
N ASP A 56 8.96 10.07 -10.15
CA ASP A 56 9.86 8.98 -9.73
C ASP A 56 9.10 7.96 -8.87
N TYR A 57 8.23 8.44 -7.98
CA TYR A 57 7.32 7.57 -7.21
C TYR A 57 6.26 6.90 -8.11
N THR A 58 5.53 7.68 -8.90
CA THR A 58 4.36 7.16 -9.64
C THR A 58 4.74 6.11 -10.67
N GLU A 59 5.94 6.19 -11.24
CA GLU A 59 6.45 5.16 -12.15
C GLU A 59 7.14 4.01 -11.40
N ALA A 60 7.91 4.27 -10.34
CA ALA A 60 8.60 3.21 -9.60
C ALA A 60 7.62 2.25 -8.91
N VAL A 61 6.48 2.74 -8.41
CA VAL A 61 5.49 1.88 -7.75
C VAL A 61 4.84 0.89 -8.72
N ARG A 62 4.62 1.31 -9.98
CA ARG A 62 4.11 0.43 -11.06
C ARG A 62 5.15 -0.60 -11.47
N LEU A 63 6.42 -0.18 -11.60
CA LEU A 63 7.52 -1.09 -11.87
C LEU A 63 7.65 -2.14 -10.76
N GLY A 64 7.60 -1.74 -9.50
CA GLY A 64 7.66 -2.64 -8.36
C GLY A 64 6.49 -3.62 -8.31
N GLU A 65 5.29 -3.18 -8.68
CA GLU A 65 4.11 -4.05 -8.82
C GLU A 65 4.36 -5.14 -9.88
N GLU A 66 4.82 -4.79 -11.08
CA GLU A 66 5.14 -5.76 -12.14
C GLU A 66 6.19 -6.79 -11.72
N VAL A 67 7.25 -6.34 -11.04
CA VAL A 67 8.29 -7.24 -10.52
C VAL A 67 7.72 -8.19 -9.46
N ALA A 68 6.92 -7.70 -8.52
CA ALA A 68 6.32 -8.52 -7.47
C ALA A 68 5.37 -9.58 -8.05
N MET A 69 4.61 -9.23 -9.09
CA MET A 69 3.74 -10.18 -9.79
C MET A 69 4.53 -11.28 -10.50
N GLY A 70 5.64 -10.95 -11.17
CA GLY A 70 6.52 -11.95 -11.77
C GLY A 70 7.03 -12.97 -10.74
N VAL A 71 7.51 -12.47 -9.60
CA VAL A 71 7.96 -13.34 -8.49
C VAL A 71 6.81 -14.20 -7.95
N LEU A 72 5.60 -13.65 -7.82
CA LEU A 72 4.43 -14.41 -7.34
C LEU A 72 4.02 -15.51 -8.32
N HIS A 73 4.04 -15.24 -9.62
CA HIS A 73 3.77 -16.25 -10.65
C HIS A 73 4.77 -17.40 -10.58
N GLU A 74 6.07 -17.10 -10.51
CA GLU A 74 7.12 -18.11 -10.39
C GLU A 74 6.97 -18.94 -9.10
N ALA A 75 6.69 -18.29 -7.97
CA ALA A 75 6.47 -18.97 -6.70
C ALA A 75 5.24 -19.88 -6.74
N LYS A 76 4.16 -19.44 -7.40
CA LYS A 76 2.95 -20.23 -7.60
C LYS A 76 3.22 -21.49 -8.42
N GLU A 77 3.89 -21.34 -9.55
CA GLU A 77 4.25 -22.47 -10.42
C GLU A 77 5.18 -23.48 -9.73
N ALA A 78 6.16 -22.97 -8.97
CA ALA A 78 7.15 -23.80 -8.30
C ALA A 78 6.57 -24.57 -7.10
N ALA A 79 5.76 -23.93 -6.25
CA ALA A 79 5.45 -24.48 -4.92
C ALA A 79 4.02 -24.25 -4.42
N LEU A 80 3.24 -23.33 -5.00
CA LEU A 80 1.91 -22.95 -4.48
C LEU A 80 0.79 -23.20 -5.51
N LYS A 81 0.85 -24.34 -6.22
CA LYS A 81 0.02 -24.62 -7.40
C LYS A 81 -1.48 -24.50 -7.15
N ASP A 82 -1.95 -24.90 -5.97
CA ASP A 82 -3.37 -24.85 -5.60
C ASP A 82 -3.78 -23.51 -4.96
N ALA A 83 -2.83 -22.60 -4.73
CA ALA A 83 -3.12 -21.27 -4.18
C ALA A 83 -3.73 -20.36 -5.25
N VAL A 84 -4.68 -19.53 -4.83
CA VAL A 84 -5.27 -18.48 -5.65
C VAL A 84 -5.04 -17.17 -4.94
N PHE A 85 -4.37 -16.24 -5.61
CA PHE A 85 -4.13 -14.91 -5.07
C PHE A 85 -5.00 -13.91 -5.80
N THR A 86 -5.78 -13.11 -5.08
CA THR A 86 -6.52 -11.98 -5.65
C THR A 86 -5.90 -10.68 -5.15
N LEU A 87 -5.51 -9.81 -6.07
CA LEU A 87 -4.75 -8.60 -5.78
C LEU A 87 -5.47 -7.38 -6.37
N SER A 88 -5.51 -6.29 -5.61
CA SER A 88 -5.92 -4.97 -6.10
C SER A 88 -4.67 -4.20 -6.52
N ARG A 89 -4.65 -3.73 -7.76
CA ARG A 89 -3.52 -3.02 -8.34
C ARG A 89 -3.55 -1.53 -8.00
N PHE A 90 -2.42 -0.85 -8.17
CA PHE A 90 -2.31 0.60 -7.99
C PHE A 90 -3.17 1.41 -8.98
N ASP A 91 -3.52 0.85 -10.15
CA ASP A 91 -4.41 1.47 -11.12
C ASP A 91 -5.92 1.29 -10.79
N GLY A 92 -6.23 0.61 -9.70
CA GLY A 92 -7.59 0.34 -9.24
C GLY A 92 -8.23 -0.90 -9.86
N THR A 93 -7.56 -1.59 -10.80
CA THR A 93 -8.03 -2.88 -11.31
C THR A 93 -7.75 -4.00 -10.31
N THR A 94 -8.44 -5.13 -10.47
CA THR A 94 -8.21 -6.34 -9.69
C THR A 94 -7.72 -7.45 -10.61
N MET A 95 -6.80 -8.28 -10.13
CA MET A 95 -6.34 -9.45 -10.84
C MET A 95 -6.35 -10.69 -9.96
N THR A 96 -6.27 -11.85 -10.60
CA THR A 96 -6.09 -13.13 -9.92
C THR A 96 -4.88 -13.84 -10.50
N VAL A 97 -3.97 -14.27 -9.62
CA VAL A 97 -2.76 -15.03 -9.95
C VAL A 97 -2.94 -16.49 -9.61
#